data_AF-A0A2P5C0M3-F1
#
_entry.id   AF-A0A2P5C0M3-F1
#
_cell.length_a   1.000
_cell.length_b   1.000
_cell.length_c   1.000
_cell.angle_alpha   90.00
_cell.angle_beta   90.00
_cell.angle_gamma   90.00
#
_symmetry.space_group_name_H-M   'P 1'
#
loop_
_entity.id
_entity.type
_entity.pdbx_description
1 polymer ?
#
loop_
_entity_poly.entity_id
_entity_poly.type
_entity_poly.pdbx_seq_one_letter_code
_entity_poly.pdbx_strand_id
1 'polypeptide(L)'
;MDRISELPDHLIHHILSFIPTIDVVRMSILSRRWRQVWYSVPDLHFCDYDHIDRFHFHSQPKKAFYKFVDNCLKYRERSARYIADSFITKLRIEYYGDKPALDNWSTLTIWRNIKELDIFTEPQDFFVVYYCLPEAVLNARSLTVLKLDYLTFDGSCSISLPSLISLSLMYVKLNDEALQNLLLGCPALEKFVLTKGYGLLDPKISSLTLKFLEIIEDDHKPFKTLEFETINLQSLIYNGDRENIINLSACKAIRSLSLSDIMLRELENLICGFSLLESLTLYHCFDVKHIRICGQDLKTIRLLTVISSVVYQ
;
A
#
# COMPACT_ATOMS: atom_id res chain seq x y z
N MET A 1 8.38 -40.44 11.31
CA MET A 1 8.62 -39.32 12.23
C MET A 1 8.31 -38.03 11.51
N ASP A 2 7.55 -37.14 12.13
CA ASP A 2 7.32 -35.79 11.60
C ASP A 2 8.53 -34.92 11.93
N ARG A 3 9.47 -34.81 10.99
CA ARG A 3 10.71 -34.02 11.15
C ARG A 3 10.44 -32.53 11.33
N ILE A 4 9.27 -32.04 10.91
CA ILE A 4 8.89 -30.63 11.05
C ILE A 4 8.49 -30.35 12.51
N SER A 5 7.86 -31.31 13.18
CA SER A 5 7.55 -31.22 14.61
C SER A 5 8.79 -31.14 15.50
N GLU A 6 9.98 -31.54 15.02
CA GLU A 6 11.24 -31.44 15.78
C GLU A 6 11.88 -30.04 15.73
N LEU A 7 11.40 -29.16 14.84
CA LEU A 7 11.91 -27.79 14.72
C LEU A 7 11.48 -26.92 15.91
N PRO A 8 12.31 -25.96 16.34
CA PRO A 8 11.91 -24.91 17.27
C PRO A 8 10.71 -24.10 16.75
N ASP A 9 9.84 -23.66 17.67
CA ASP A 9 8.57 -22.99 17.32
C ASP A 9 8.77 -21.72 16.47
N HIS A 10 9.84 -20.96 16.69
CA HIS A 10 10.14 -19.77 15.88
C HIS A 10 10.43 -20.10 14.41
N LEU A 11 11.07 -21.23 14.10
CA LEU A 11 11.28 -21.68 12.73
C LEU A 11 9.98 -22.17 12.12
N ILE A 12 9.15 -22.86 12.90
CA ILE A 12 7.82 -23.29 12.45
C ILE A 12 6.96 -22.06 12.14
N HIS A 13 6.91 -21.04 13.01
CA HIS A 13 6.18 -19.80 12.74
C HIS A 13 6.68 -19.09 11.48
N HIS A 14 8.00 -19.05 11.28
CA HIS A 14 8.58 -18.48 10.07
C HIS A 14 8.13 -19.23 8.81
N ILE A 15 8.18 -20.57 8.81
CA ILE A 15 7.68 -21.39 7.70
C ILE A 15 6.19 -21.13 7.46
N LEU A 16 5.39 -21.15 8.52
CA LEU A 16 3.93 -20.95 8.43
C LEU A 16 3.55 -19.53 7.98
N SER A 17 4.42 -18.52 8.16
CA SER A 17 4.17 -17.16 7.67
C SER A 17 4.11 -17.05 6.15
N PHE A 18 4.63 -18.05 5.42
CA PHE A 18 4.54 -18.14 3.97
C PHE A 18 3.37 -19.01 3.48
N ILE A 19 2.55 -19.55 4.39
CA ILE A 19 1.47 -20.48 4.07
C ILE A 19 0.12 -19.79 4.29
N PRO A 20 -0.85 -19.95 3.38
CA PRO A 20 -2.21 -19.48 3.61
C PRO A 20 -2.78 -19.99 4.93
N THR A 21 -3.45 -19.09 5.67
CA THR A 21 -3.96 -19.37 7.02
C THR A 21 -4.85 -20.60 7.06
N ILE A 22 -5.60 -20.87 6.00
CA ILE A 22 -6.46 -22.04 5.91
C ILE A 22 -5.67 -23.36 6.03
N ASP A 23 -4.52 -23.45 5.39
CA ASP A 23 -3.70 -24.65 5.43
C ASP A 23 -3.01 -24.77 6.79
N VAL A 24 -2.62 -23.65 7.41
CA VAL A 24 -2.13 -23.64 8.80
C VAL A 24 -3.21 -24.17 9.76
N VAL A 25 -4.45 -23.71 9.62
CA VAL A 25 -5.58 -24.20 10.42
C VAL A 25 -5.82 -25.70 10.19
N ARG A 26 -5.70 -26.19 8.96
CA ARG A 26 -5.83 -27.64 8.66
C ARG A 26 -4.75 -28.47 9.35
N MET A 27 -3.51 -27.98 9.37
CA MET A 27 -2.41 -28.65 10.06
C MET A 27 -2.69 -28.81 11.57
N SER A 28 -3.47 -27.92 12.18
CA SER A 28 -3.86 -28.00 13.61
C SER A 28 -4.61 -29.28 14.00
N ILE A 29 -5.13 -30.03 13.03
CA ILE A 29 -5.83 -31.31 13.23
C ILE A 29 -4.83 -32.46 13.40
N LEU A 30 -3.62 -32.34 12.84
CA LEU A 30 -2.63 -33.41 12.78
C LEU A 30 -2.06 -33.79 14.15
N SER A 31 -1.92 -32.83 15.07
CA SER A 31 -1.45 -33.10 16.44
C SER A 31 -1.80 -31.97 17.41
N ARG A 32 -1.65 -32.24 18.72
CA ARG A 32 -1.76 -31.21 19.77
C ARG A 32 -0.70 -30.10 19.61
N ARG A 33 0.50 -30.45 19.14
CA ARG A 33 1.59 -29.50 18.88
C ARG A 33 1.21 -28.53 17.76
N TRP A 34 0.73 -29.05 16.63
CA TRP A 34 0.28 -28.21 15.51
C TRP A 34 -0.90 -27.31 15.89
N ARG A 35 -1.77 -27.76 16.80
CA ARG A 35 -2.83 -26.92 17.36
C ARG A 35 -2.31 -25.77 18.20
N GLN A 36 -1.29 -26.00 19.02
CA GLN A 36 -0.66 -24.92 19.81
C GLN A 36 0.03 -23.91 18.91
N VAL A 37 0.81 -24.39 17.94
CA VAL A 37 1.51 -23.56 16.95
C VAL A 37 0.53 -22.64 16.21
N TRP A 38 -0.62 -23.15 15.77
CA TRP A 38 -1.66 -22.34 15.11
C TRP A 38 -2.04 -21.08 15.91
N TYR A 39 -2.19 -21.19 17.23
CA TYR A 39 -2.56 -20.05 18.07
C TYR A 39 -1.46 -19.00 18.20
N SER A 40 -0.19 -19.37 18.01
CA SER A 40 0.97 -18.49 18.15
C SER A 40 1.56 -17.99 16.83
N VAL A 41 0.99 -18.37 15.67
CA VAL A 41 1.47 -17.85 14.37
C VAL A 41 1.19 -16.35 14.26
N PRO A 42 2.19 -15.46 14.19
CA PRO A 42 1.97 -14.02 14.25
C PRO A 42 1.45 -13.42 12.94
N ASP A 43 1.55 -14.19 11.85
CA ASP A 43 1.32 -13.78 10.47
C ASP A 43 0.10 -14.51 9.91
N LEU A 44 -0.97 -13.77 9.59
CA LEU A 44 -2.21 -14.33 9.06
C LEU A 44 -2.45 -13.82 7.65
N HIS A 45 -2.46 -14.74 6.68
CA HIS A 45 -2.85 -14.48 5.30
C HIS A 45 -4.14 -15.21 4.95
N PHE A 46 -5.19 -14.46 4.66
CA PHE A 46 -6.48 -14.95 4.19
C PHE A 46 -6.63 -14.57 2.72
N CYS A 47 -6.78 -15.56 1.85
CA CYS A 47 -6.91 -15.35 0.41
C CYS A 47 -8.07 -16.17 -0.14
N ASP A 48 -9.00 -15.51 -0.83
CA ASP A 48 -10.16 -16.17 -1.45
C ASP A 48 -9.77 -16.96 -2.74
N TYR A 49 -8.65 -16.63 -3.39
CA TYR A 49 -8.24 -17.26 -4.66
C TYR A 49 -7.96 -18.76 -4.57
N ASP A 50 -7.48 -19.25 -3.42
CA ASP A 50 -7.29 -20.69 -3.17
C ASP A 50 -8.61 -21.48 -3.18
N HIS A 51 -9.75 -20.79 -3.18
CA HIS A 51 -11.09 -21.38 -3.10
C HIS A 51 -11.84 -21.51 -4.43
N ILE A 52 -11.37 -20.87 -5.50
CA ILE A 52 -12.06 -20.90 -6.81
C ILE A 52 -11.94 -22.30 -7.45
N ASP A 53 -10.80 -22.98 -7.30
CA ASP A 53 -10.58 -24.31 -7.91
C ASP A 53 -10.62 -25.48 -6.91
N ARG A 54 -10.31 -25.28 -5.61
CA ARG A 54 -10.17 -26.41 -4.65
C ARG A 54 -11.45 -26.80 -3.93
N PHE A 55 -12.46 -25.96 -3.99
CA PHE A 55 -13.72 -26.22 -3.32
C PHE A 55 -14.83 -25.96 -4.31
N HIS A 56 -15.55 -27.00 -4.70
CA HIS A 56 -16.80 -26.90 -5.44
C HIS A 56 -17.89 -26.21 -4.59
N PHE A 57 -17.67 -24.96 -4.21
CA PHE A 57 -18.66 -24.11 -3.55
C PHE A 57 -19.73 -23.77 -4.56
N HIS A 58 -20.76 -24.61 -4.59
CA HIS A 58 -21.98 -24.29 -5.30
C HIS A 58 -22.60 -23.05 -4.65
N SER A 59 -22.87 -22.06 -5.51
CA SER A 59 -23.64 -20.83 -5.34
C SER A 59 -23.25 -19.75 -4.30
N GLN A 60 -22.48 -19.96 -3.21
CA GLN A 60 -22.03 -18.83 -2.33
C GLN A 60 -20.63 -18.98 -1.64
N PRO A 61 -19.51 -19.10 -2.38
CA PRO A 61 -18.15 -19.19 -1.83
C PRO A 61 -17.76 -18.06 -0.84
N LYS A 62 -18.22 -16.83 -1.10
CA LYS A 62 -17.85 -15.61 -0.35
C LYS A 62 -18.26 -15.65 1.13
N LYS A 63 -19.48 -16.12 1.43
CA LYS A 63 -19.98 -16.21 2.81
C LYS A 63 -19.22 -17.25 3.62
N ALA A 64 -18.79 -18.33 2.98
CA ALA A 64 -17.99 -19.37 3.63
C ALA A 64 -16.61 -18.83 3.99
N PHE A 65 -15.95 -18.12 3.07
CA PHE A 65 -14.68 -17.46 3.33
C PHE A 65 -14.79 -16.43 4.45
N TYR A 66 -15.77 -15.51 4.36
CA TYR A 66 -16.02 -14.54 5.44
C TYR A 66 -16.20 -15.22 6.79
N LYS A 67 -17.04 -16.25 6.86
CA LYS A 67 -17.28 -17.01 8.10
C LYS A 67 -16.00 -17.70 8.59
N PHE A 68 -15.14 -18.17 7.69
CA PHE A 68 -13.85 -18.73 8.04
C PHE A 68 -12.93 -17.68 8.67
N VAL A 69 -12.77 -16.51 8.04
CA VAL A 69 -11.95 -15.40 8.57
C VAL A 69 -12.50 -14.94 9.93
N ASP A 70 -13.80 -14.67 10.03
CA ASP A 70 -14.47 -14.25 11.25
C ASP A 70 -14.25 -15.23 12.41
N ASN A 71 -14.43 -16.52 12.15
CA ASN A 71 -14.16 -17.55 13.15
C ASN A 71 -12.69 -17.58 13.55
N CYS A 72 -11.76 -17.52 12.59
CA CYS A 72 -10.32 -17.54 12.88
C CYS A 72 -9.92 -16.38 13.79
N LEU A 73 -10.32 -15.15 13.45
CA LEU A 73 -10.00 -13.97 14.25
C LEU A 73 -10.61 -14.04 15.66
N LYS A 74 -11.86 -14.50 15.79
CA LYS A 74 -12.50 -14.74 17.10
C LYS A 74 -11.80 -15.81 17.92
N TYR A 75 -11.33 -16.89 17.29
CA TYR A 75 -10.56 -17.92 17.97
C TYR A 75 -9.22 -17.39 18.46
N ARG A 76 -8.53 -16.60 17.64
CA ARG A 76 -7.24 -15.96 17.98
C ARG A 76 -7.37 -14.95 19.10
N GLU A 77 -8.43 -14.14 19.10
CA GLU A 77 -8.72 -13.23 20.21
C GLU A 77 -8.98 -14.00 21.51
N ARG A 78 -9.79 -15.07 21.45
CA ARG A 78 -10.07 -15.89 22.62
C ARG A 78 -8.81 -16.56 23.15
N SER A 79 -7.92 -17.04 22.28
CA SER A 79 -6.67 -17.71 22.64
C SER A 79 -5.63 -16.79 23.26
N ALA A 80 -5.59 -15.53 22.84
CA ALA A 80 -4.71 -14.52 23.43
C ALA A 80 -4.93 -14.31 24.94
N ARG A 81 -6.07 -14.75 25.50
CA ARG A 81 -6.34 -14.69 26.94
C ARG A 81 -5.61 -15.74 27.78
N TYR A 82 -5.13 -16.83 27.16
CA TYR A 82 -4.53 -17.96 27.88
C TYR A 82 -3.25 -18.51 27.24
N ILE A 83 -2.90 -18.06 26.03
CA ILE A 83 -1.64 -18.40 25.34
C ILE A 83 -0.79 -17.14 25.27
N ALA A 84 0.31 -17.13 26.03
CA ALA A 84 1.35 -16.12 25.90
C ALA A 84 1.89 -16.15 24.45
N ASP A 85 2.12 -14.98 23.86
CA ASP A 85 2.61 -14.81 22.48
C ASP A 85 1.63 -15.10 21.34
N SER A 86 0.32 -15.25 21.63
CA SER A 86 -0.75 -15.37 20.62
C SER A 86 -1.10 -14.03 19.93
N PHE A 87 -0.12 -13.14 19.72
CA PHE A 87 -0.32 -11.84 19.09
C PHE A 87 -0.33 -11.96 17.56
N ILE A 88 -1.27 -11.27 16.91
CA ILE A 88 -1.25 -11.09 15.46
C ILE A 88 -0.50 -9.79 15.18
N THR A 89 0.64 -9.88 14.48
CA THR A 89 1.43 -8.71 14.10
C THR A 89 1.20 -8.33 12.65
N LYS A 90 0.78 -9.28 11.81
CA LYS A 90 0.52 -9.05 10.40
C LYS A 90 -0.76 -9.73 9.97
N LEU A 91 -1.61 -8.97 9.29
CA LEU A 91 -2.90 -9.41 8.81
C LEU A 91 -3.04 -9.00 7.35
N ARG A 92 -3.11 -10.01 6.47
CA ARG A 92 -3.40 -9.85 5.06
C ARG A 92 -4.73 -10.50 4.73
N ILE A 93 -5.66 -9.75 4.16
CA ILE A 93 -6.98 -10.22 3.78
C ILE A 93 -7.24 -9.81 2.33
N GLU A 94 -7.35 -10.81 1.46
CA GLU A 94 -7.82 -10.65 0.08
C GLU A 94 -9.24 -11.20 0.02
N TYR A 95 -10.22 -10.30 0.03
CA TYR A 95 -11.64 -10.63 0.19
C TYR A 95 -12.50 -9.97 -0.89
N TYR A 96 -13.18 -10.81 -1.66
CA TYR A 96 -14.08 -10.40 -2.73
C TYR A 96 -15.53 -10.41 -2.23
N GLY A 97 -15.94 -9.49 -1.36
CA GLY A 97 -17.33 -9.47 -0.88
C GLY A 97 -17.75 -8.23 -0.10
N ASP A 98 -18.88 -8.33 0.60
CA ASP A 98 -19.54 -7.18 1.21
C ASP A 98 -18.72 -6.56 2.35
N LYS A 99 -18.57 -5.24 2.27
CA LYS A 99 -17.79 -4.35 3.14
C LYS A 99 -18.09 -4.35 4.65
N PRO A 100 -19.32 -4.63 5.13
CA PRO A 100 -19.62 -4.69 6.58
C PRO A 100 -18.79 -5.72 7.36
N ALA A 101 -18.09 -6.61 6.67
CA ALA A 101 -17.15 -7.54 7.27
C ALA A 101 -16.02 -6.84 8.05
N LEU A 102 -15.47 -5.76 7.49
CA LEU A 102 -14.38 -5.00 8.10
C LEU A 102 -14.85 -4.26 9.36
N ASP A 103 -16.07 -3.73 9.36
CA ASP A 103 -16.68 -3.11 10.54
C ASP A 103 -16.76 -4.11 11.70
N ASN A 104 -17.20 -5.33 11.43
CA ASN A 104 -17.28 -6.38 12.46
C ASN A 104 -15.90 -6.73 13.01
N TRP A 105 -14.91 -6.91 12.15
CA TRP A 105 -13.56 -7.24 12.60
C TRP A 105 -12.91 -6.09 13.34
N SER A 106 -13.21 -4.83 13.01
CA SER A 106 -12.67 -3.63 13.68
C SER A 106 -12.95 -3.58 15.19
N THR A 107 -14.01 -4.27 15.63
CA THR A 107 -14.37 -4.36 17.06
C THR A 107 -13.44 -5.26 17.86
N LEU A 108 -12.67 -6.13 17.19
CA LEU A 108 -11.80 -7.09 17.82
C LEU A 108 -10.59 -6.39 18.46
N THR A 109 -10.13 -6.86 19.60
CA THR A 109 -8.98 -6.26 20.29
C THR A 109 -7.63 -6.50 19.59
N ILE A 110 -7.62 -7.36 18.58
CA ILE A 110 -6.41 -7.76 17.83
C ILE A 110 -5.71 -6.57 17.14
N TRP A 111 -6.45 -5.52 16.75
CA TRP A 111 -5.91 -4.35 16.05
C TRP A 111 -4.85 -3.58 16.82
N ARG A 112 -4.82 -3.70 18.14
CA ARG A 112 -3.89 -2.97 19.02
C ARG A 112 -2.43 -3.41 18.86
N ASN A 113 -2.20 -4.60 18.30
CA ASN A 113 -0.86 -5.19 18.14
C ASN A 113 -0.45 -5.36 16.68
N ILE A 114 -1.35 -5.06 15.73
CA ILE A 114 -1.07 -5.20 14.31
C ILE A 114 -0.06 -4.13 13.89
N LYS A 115 1.03 -4.58 13.28
CA LYS A 115 2.11 -3.77 12.72
C LYS A 115 1.96 -3.64 11.20
N GLU A 116 1.54 -4.71 10.54
CA GLU A 116 1.31 -4.72 9.09
C GLU A 116 -0.13 -5.12 8.78
N LEU A 117 -0.86 -4.22 8.10
CA LEU A 117 -2.20 -4.48 7.61
C LEU A 117 -2.23 -4.35 6.09
N ASP A 118 -2.74 -5.38 5.43
CA ASP A 118 -2.87 -5.45 3.98
C ASP A 118 -4.27 -5.96 3.63
N ILE A 119 -5.17 -5.05 3.24
CA ILE A 119 -6.55 -5.38 2.89
C ILE A 119 -6.75 -5.11 1.40
N PHE A 120 -7.15 -6.14 0.67
CA PHE A 120 -7.51 -6.09 -0.74
C PHE A 120 -8.98 -6.50 -0.90
N THR A 121 -9.78 -5.61 -1.47
CA THR A 121 -11.25 -5.67 -1.55
C THR A 121 -11.76 -5.22 -2.90
N GLU A 122 -11.34 -5.91 -3.96
CA GLU A 122 -11.82 -5.62 -5.32
C GLU A 122 -13.36 -5.67 -5.38
N PRO A 123 -14.02 -4.62 -5.92
CA PRO A 123 -15.47 -4.56 -5.98
C PRO A 123 -16.02 -5.62 -6.93
N GLN A 124 -17.14 -6.22 -6.53
CA GLN A 124 -17.81 -7.26 -7.32
C GLN A 124 -18.53 -6.71 -8.56
N ASP A 125 -18.96 -5.45 -8.52
CA ASP A 125 -19.77 -4.82 -9.56
C ASP A 125 -18.99 -3.70 -10.27
N PHE A 126 -19.42 -3.36 -11.49
CA PHE A 126 -18.88 -2.23 -12.25
C PHE A 126 -19.03 -0.87 -11.55
N PHE A 127 -19.82 -0.79 -10.48
CA PHE A 127 -19.93 0.41 -9.66
C PHE A 127 -18.90 0.39 -8.53
N VAL A 128 -17.91 1.26 -8.64
CA VAL A 128 -16.92 1.46 -7.58
C VAL A 128 -17.59 2.12 -6.38
N VAL A 129 -18.04 1.30 -5.43
CA VAL A 129 -18.35 1.77 -4.08
C VAL A 129 -17.02 1.89 -3.38
N TYR A 130 -16.78 2.98 -2.65
CA TYR A 130 -15.61 3.14 -1.79
C TYR A 130 -15.99 2.84 -0.33
N TYR A 131 -15.07 2.31 0.48
CA TYR A 131 -15.31 2.00 1.90
C TYR A 131 -14.63 3.01 2.82
N CYS A 132 -15.30 3.41 3.91
CA CYS A 132 -14.68 4.21 4.96
C CYS A 132 -14.04 3.27 5.98
N LEU A 133 -12.73 3.39 6.20
CA LEU A 133 -12.08 2.58 7.23
C LEU A 133 -12.56 2.96 8.64
N PRO A 134 -12.73 1.97 9.54
CA PRO A 134 -13.07 2.24 10.93
C PRO A 134 -11.98 3.06 11.64
N GLU A 135 -12.38 3.97 12.52
CA GLU A 135 -11.45 4.82 13.29
C GLU A 135 -10.43 4.02 14.09
N ALA A 136 -10.79 2.81 14.55
CA ALA A 136 -9.89 1.92 15.26
C ALA A 136 -8.65 1.56 14.44
N VAL A 137 -8.80 1.46 13.11
CA VAL A 137 -7.70 1.19 12.17
C VAL A 137 -6.94 2.49 11.87
N LEU A 138 -7.66 3.58 11.61
CA LEU A 138 -7.08 4.90 11.29
C LEU A 138 -6.33 5.57 12.46
N ASN A 139 -6.48 5.03 13.68
CA ASN A 139 -5.82 5.52 14.90
C ASN A 139 -4.93 4.45 15.56
N ALA A 140 -4.58 3.38 14.84
CA ALA A 140 -3.78 2.28 15.35
C ALA A 140 -2.30 2.70 15.54
N ARG A 141 -1.88 2.87 16.80
CA ARG A 141 -0.50 3.32 17.14
C ARG A 141 0.58 2.28 16.88
N SER A 142 0.24 1.00 16.79
CA SER A 142 1.18 -0.09 16.52
C SER A 142 1.53 -0.25 15.04
N LEU A 143 0.73 0.36 14.16
CA LEU A 143 0.77 0.12 12.73
C LEU A 143 1.98 0.81 12.10
N THR A 144 2.81 0.02 11.41
CA THR A 144 4.01 0.47 10.68
C THR A 144 3.85 0.34 9.17
N VAL A 145 3.03 -0.59 8.69
CA VAL A 145 2.72 -0.78 7.27
C VAL A 145 1.20 -0.86 7.09
N LEU A 146 0.68 -0.07 6.16
CA LEU A 146 -0.74 -0.06 5.82
C LEU A 146 -0.88 -0.11 4.29
N LYS A 147 -1.58 -1.13 3.79
CA LYS A 147 -1.90 -1.29 2.38
C LYS A 147 -3.38 -1.54 2.22
N LEU A 148 -4.01 -0.72 1.39
CA LEU A 148 -5.45 -0.66 1.27
C LEU A 148 -5.84 -0.36 -0.17
N ASP A 149 -6.96 -0.91 -0.59
CA ASP A 149 -7.60 -0.59 -1.85
C ASP A 149 -9.07 -0.16 -1.69
N TYR A 150 -9.62 0.52 -2.70
CA TYR A 150 -11.06 0.82 -2.80
C TYR A 150 -11.65 1.58 -1.58
N LEU A 151 -10.87 2.49 -0.99
CA LEU A 151 -11.28 3.31 0.16
C LEU A 151 -11.75 4.71 -0.20
N THR A 152 -12.55 5.33 0.66
CA THR A 152 -12.86 6.76 0.61
C THR A 152 -12.40 7.46 1.88
N PHE A 153 -11.78 8.62 1.69
CA PHE A 153 -11.47 9.60 2.72
C PHE A 153 -12.30 10.84 2.43
N ASP A 154 -13.40 11.02 3.16
CA ASP A 154 -14.34 12.12 2.96
C ASP A 154 -13.95 13.40 3.73
N GLY A 155 -12.72 13.46 4.25
CA GLY A 155 -12.20 14.58 5.05
C GLY A 155 -12.71 14.63 6.49
N SER A 156 -13.72 13.82 6.85
CA SER A 156 -14.28 13.79 8.21
C SER A 156 -13.49 12.91 9.18
N CYS A 157 -12.69 11.97 8.65
CA CYS A 157 -11.94 11.03 9.48
C CYS A 157 -10.77 11.71 10.19
N SER A 158 -10.71 11.57 11.52
CA SER A 158 -9.49 11.86 12.29
C SER A 158 -8.48 10.72 12.10
N ILE A 159 -7.38 11.00 11.42
CA ILE A 159 -6.33 10.03 11.11
C ILE A 159 -5.12 10.30 12.00
N SER A 160 -4.68 9.31 12.77
CA SER A 160 -3.49 9.40 13.60
C SER A 160 -2.75 8.07 13.66
N LEU A 161 -1.75 7.93 12.78
CA LEU A 161 -0.93 6.74 12.63
C LEU A 161 0.55 7.10 12.93
N PRO A 162 0.90 7.37 14.20
CA PRO A 162 2.18 7.97 14.57
C PRO A 162 3.40 7.10 14.27
N SER A 163 3.21 5.78 14.14
CA SER A 163 4.28 4.81 13.88
C SER A 163 4.32 4.33 12.43
N LEU A 164 3.45 4.88 11.55
CA LEU A 164 3.33 4.40 10.18
C LEU A 164 4.54 4.80 9.35
N ILE A 165 5.23 3.81 8.80
CA ILE A 165 6.47 3.96 8.01
C ILE A 165 6.15 3.81 6.52
N SER A 166 5.23 2.91 6.16
CA SER A 166 4.85 2.64 4.77
C SER A 166 3.34 2.66 4.60
N LEU A 167 2.87 3.49 3.67
CA LEU A 167 1.47 3.59 3.27
C LEU A 167 1.33 3.29 1.77
N SER A 168 0.40 2.42 1.41
CA SER A 168 0.03 2.11 0.04
C SER A 168 -1.47 2.19 -0.13
N LEU A 169 -1.92 3.07 -1.01
CA LEU A 169 -3.33 3.29 -1.31
C LEU A 169 -3.57 3.05 -2.80
N MET A 170 -4.48 2.14 -3.12
CA MET A 170 -4.85 1.81 -4.50
C MET A 170 -6.34 2.05 -4.74
N TYR A 171 -6.73 2.66 -5.85
CA TYR A 171 -8.15 2.92 -6.15
C TYR A 171 -8.87 3.65 -5.01
N VAL A 172 -8.32 4.77 -4.53
CA VAL A 172 -8.87 5.50 -3.37
C VAL A 172 -9.54 6.80 -3.78
N LYS A 173 -10.68 7.13 -3.18
CA LYS A 173 -11.33 8.43 -3.30
C LYS A 173 -10.87 9.34 -2.16
N LEU A 174 -10.17 10.42 -2.46
CA LEU A 174 -9.67 11.40 -1.50
C LEU A 174 -9.57 12.78 -2.17
N ASN A 175 -9.90 13.83 -1.44
CA ASN A 175 -9.66 15.20 -1.88
C ASN A 175 -8.32 15.72 -1.33
N ASP A 176 -7.91 16.90 -1.81
CA ASP A 176 -6.60 17.48 -1.46
C ASP A 176 -6.46 17.72 0.07
N GLU A 177 -7.54 18.13 0.74
CA GLU A 177 -7.57 18.31 2.20
C GLU A 177 -7.38 16.99 2.96
N ALA A 178 -8.08 15.93 2.55
CA ALA A 178 -7.94 14.61 3.16
C ALA A 178 -6.53 14.05 2.97
N LEU A 179 -5.90 14.28 1.82
CA LEU A 179 -4.51 13.92 1.58
C LEU A 179 -3.56 14.64 2.54
N GLN A 180 -3.74 15.95 2.75
CA GLN A 180 -2.94 16.71 3.71
C GLN A 180 -3.13 16.22 5.14
N ASN A 181 -4.38 15.99 5.56
CA ASN A 181 -4.69 15.47 6.90
C ASN A 181 -4.09 14.07 7.13
N LEU A 182 -4.13 13.21 6.10
CA LEU A 182 -3.51 11.89 6.13
C LEU A 182 -1.99 11.99 6.33
N LEU A 183 -1.30 12.85 5.58
CA LEU A 183 0.16 13.03 5.70
C LEU A 183 0.54 13.63 7.07
N LEU A 184 -0.23 14.60 7.57
CA LEU A 184 -0.03 15.18 8.91
C LEU A 184 -0.27 14.16 10.03
N GLY A 185 -1.25 13.27 9.84
CA GLY A 185 -1.56 12.17 10.75
C GLY A 185 -0.50 11.06 10.79
N CYS A 186 0.44 11.04 9.84
CA CYS A 186 1.47 10.00 9.69
C CYS A 186 2.90 10.58 9.77
N PRO A 187 3.33 11.12 10.93
CA PRO A 187 4.59 11.85 11.05
C PRO A 187 5.85 11.01 10.78
N ALA A 188 5.80 9.68 10.95
CA ALA A 188 6.92 8.77 10.72
C ALA A 188 6.99 8.20 9.28
N LEU A 189 6.13 8.68 8.37
CA LEU A 189 5.95 8.08 7.04
C LEU A 189 7.17 8.27 6.14
N GLU A 190 7.86 7.16 5.81
CA GLU A 190 9.02 7.17 4.93
C GLU A 190 8.69 6.74 3.50
N LYS A 191 7.65 5.92 3.32
CA LYS A 191 7.21 5.39 2.02
C LYS A 191 5.72 5.65 1.81
N PHE A 192 5.39 6.32 0.71
CA PHE A 192 4.01 6.53 0.28
C PHE A 192 3.81 6.10 -1.17
N VAL A 193 2.79 5.27 -1.41
CA VAL A 193 2.38 4.81 -2.72
C VAL A 193 0.90 5.17 -2.90
N LEU A 194 0.58 5.88 -3.97
CA LEU A 194 -0.78 6.23 -4.36
C LEU A 194 -1.01 5.82 -5.81
N THR A 195 -1.89 4.86 -6.03
CA THR A 195 -2.23 4.37 -7.37
C THR A 195 -3.72 4.60 -7.62
N LYS A 196 -4.05 5.30 -8.69
CA LYS A 196 -5.43 5.62 -9.11
C LYS A 196 -6.22 6.29 -7.98
N GLY A 197 -5.71 7.44 -7.52
CA GLY A 197 -6.39 8.31 -6.57
C GLY A 197 -7.43 9.19 -7.26
N TYR A 198 -8.67 9.21 -6.77
CA TYR A 198 -9.78 9.97 -7.34
C TYR A 198 -10.19 11.13 -6.44
N GLY A 199 -10.45 12.30 -7.02
CA GLY A 199 -10.95 13.48 -6.29
C GLY A 199 -9.88 14.48 -5.88
N LEU A 200 -8.61 14.19 -6.19
CA LEU A 200 -7.50 15.14 -6.13
C LEU A 200 -7.60 16.09 -7.33
N LEU A 201 -7.37 17.37 -7.10
CA LEU A 201 -7.41 18.40 -8.14
C LEU A 201 -6.04 19.07 -8.28
N ASP A 202 -5.55 19.61 -7.17
CA ASP A 202 -4.27 20.30 -7.05
C ASP A 202 -3.50 19.77 -5.82
N PRO A 203 -3.16 18.47 -5.80
CA PRO A 203 -2.52 17.84 -4.66
C PRO A 203 -1.19 18.48 -4.30
N LYS A 204 -1.04 18.76 -3.00
CA LYS A 204 0.19 19.22 -2.39
C LYS A 204 0.70 18.19 -1.38
N ILE A 205 1.91 17.70 -1.63
CA ILE A 205 2.55 16.67 -0.81
C ILE A 205 3.64 17.32 0.03
N SER A 206 3.34 17.53 1.31
CA SER A 206 4.27 18.11 2.28
C SER A 206 4.65 17.07 3.33
N SER A 207 5.93 16.72 3.43
CA SER A 207 6.45 15.79 4.45
C SER A 207 7.94 15.99 4.69
N LEU A 208 8.36 15.87 5.95
CA LEU A 208 9.75 15.94 6.36
C LEU A 208 10.41 14.56 6.47
N THR A 209 9.64 13.48 6.50
CA THR A 209 10.13 12.10 6.71
C THR A 209 10.10 11.24 5.46
N LEU A 210 9.34 11.65 4.45
CA LEU A 210 9.15 10.89 3.23
C LEU A 210 10.44 10.75 2.42
N LYS A 211 10.84 9.51 2.14
CA LYS A 211 12.03 9.13 1.35
C LYS A 211 11.67 8.49 0.02
N PHE A 212 10.54 7.79 -0.05
CA PHE A 212 10.04 7.16 -1.26
C PHE A 212 8.60 7.60 -1.52
N LEU A 213 8.34 8.02 -2.75
CA LEU A 213 7.03 8.39 -3.23
C LEU A 213 6.77 7.77 -4.59
N GLU A 214 5.64 7.10 -4.72
CA GLU A 214 5.13 6.59 -5.98
C GLU A 214 3.69 7.07 -6.17
N ILE A 215 3.44 7.72 -7.31
CA ILE A 215 2.11 8.19 -7.68
C ILE A 215 1.85 7.73 -9.11
N ILE A 216 0.77 6.98 -9.28
CA ILE A 216 0.27 6.52 -10.57
C ILE A 216 -1.14 7.06 -10.70
N GLU A 217 -1.37 7.96 -11.64
CA GLU A 217 -2.68 8.56 -11.87
C GLU A 217 -3.65 7.61 -12.58
N ASP A 218 -4.92 8.01 -12.58
CA ASP A 218 -5.96 7.41 -13.41
C ASP A 218 -6.17 8.29 -14.65
N ASP A 219 -6.11 7.68 -15.83
CA ASP A 219 -6.24 8.34 -17.15
C ASP A 219 -7.53 9.17 -17.31
N HIS A 220 -8.55 8.97 -16.46
CA HIS A 220 -9.84 9.62 -16.63
C HIS A 220 -9.94 11.03 -16.03
N LYS A 221 -9.12 11.39 -15.04
CA LYS A 221 -9.16 12.70 -14.36
C LYS A 221 -7.76 13.10 -13.87
N PRO A 222 -6.93 13.67 -14.74
CA PRO A 222 -5.58 14.06 -14.38
C PRO A 222 -5.54 15.24 -13.41
N PHE A 223 -4.45 15.35 -12.64
CA PHE A 223 -4.19 16.51 -11.81
C PHE A 223 -3.90 17.73 -12.67
N LYS A 224 -4.34 18.92 -12.25
CA LYS A 224 -3.90 20.15 -12.93
C LYS A 224 -2.47 20.47 -12.53
N THR A 225 -2.23 20.49 -11.23
CA THR A 225 -0.93 20.80 -10.64
C THR A 225 -0.60 19.79 -9.56
N LEU A 226 0.69 19.43 -9.45
CA LEU A 226 1.21 18.56 -8.40
C LEU A 226 2.44 19.21 -7.77
N GLU A 227 2.29 19.63 -6.52
CA GLU A 227 3.32 20.33 -5.75
C GLU A 227 3.95 19.40 -4.71
N PHE A 228 5.29 19.39 -4.67
CA PHE A 228 6.05 18.61 -3.70
C PHE A 228 6.84 19.55 -2.77
N GLU A 229 6.57 19.45 -1.47
CA GLU A 229 7.33 20.08 -0.39
C GLU A 229 7.99 18.98 0.47
N THR A 230 8.83 18.16 -0.17
CA THR A 230 9.48 17.01 0.45
C THR A 230 11.00 17.08 0.29
N ILE A 231 11.66 17.76 1.23
CA ILE A 231 13.12 18.03 1.13
C ILE A 231 13.98 16.76 1.23
N ASN A 232 13.46 15.71 1.87
CA ASN A 232 14.18 14.45 2.13
C ASN A 232 13.82 13.34 1.13
N LEU A 233 13.03 13.64 0.10
CA LEU A 233 12.61 12.66 -0.90
C LEU A 233 13.80 12.17 -1.72
N GLN A 234 14.04 10.86 -1.71
CA GLN A 234 15.19 10.22 -2.38
C GLN A 234 14.78 9.50 -3.66
N SER A 235 13.56 8.95 -3.70
CA SER A 235 13.03 8.23 -4.84
C SER A 235 11.63 8.72 -5.16
N LEU A 236 11.43 9.14 -6.41
CA LEU A 236 10.13 9.50 -6.96
C LEU A 236 9.83 8.64 -8.19
N ILE A 237 8.67 7.98 -8.16
CA ILE A 237 8.05 7.36 -9.34
C ILE A 237 6.75 8.12 -9.58
N TYR A 238 6.62 8.70 -10.77
CA TYR A 238 5.42 9.42 -11.15
C TYR A 238 4.97 8.97 -12.53
N ASN A 239 3.74 8.47 -12.60
CA ASN A 239 3.03 8.22 -13.84
C ASN A 239 1.79 9.13 -13.83
N GLY A 240 1.79 10.11 -14.71
CA GLY A 240 0.76 11.15 -14.77
C GLY A 240 0.21 11.32 -16.17
N ASP A 241 -0.39 12.49 -16.42
CA ASP A 241 -0.87 12.87 -17.74
C ASP A 241 -0.03 14.02 -18.33
N ARG A 242 -0.18 14.24 -19.64
CA ARG A 242 0.51 15.27 -20.40
C ARG A 242 0.11 16.68 -20.00
N GLU A 243 -1.08 16.87 -19.45
CA GLU A 243 -1.56 18.19 -19.03
C GLU A 243 -1.02 18.62 -17.65
N ASN A 244 -0.34 17.71 -16.93
CA ASN A 244 0.02 17.91 -15.54
C ASN A 244 1.23 18.84 -15.39
N ILE A 245 1.08 19.85 -14.53
CA ILE A 245 2.19 20.73 -14.15
C ILE A 245 2.79 20.23 -12.84
N ILE A 246 4.07 19.87 -12.88
CA ILE A 246 4.76 19.20 -11.76
C ILE A 246 5.87 20.10 -11.21
N ASN A 247 5.79 20.41 -9.91
CA ASN A 247 6.79 21.23 -9.24
C ASN A 247 7.63 20.40 -8.25
N LEU A 248 8.85 20.04 -8.68
CA LEU A 248 9.83 19.30 -7.88
C LEU A 248 10.94 20.18 -7.28
N SER A 249 10.75 21.50 -7.26
CA SER A 249 11.82 22.45 -6.91
C SER A 249 12.39 22.22 -5.50
N ALA A 250 11.56 21.77 -4.53
CA ALA A 250 11.97 21.49 -3.16
C ALA A 250 12.70 20.14 -2.98
N CYS A 251 12.56 19.19 -3.92
CA CYS A 251 13.02 17.81 -3.79
C CYS A 251 14.51 17.64 -4.10
N LYS A 252 15.38 18.34 -3.35
CA LYS A 252 16.83 18.38 -3.64
C LYS A 252 17.58 17.08 -3.32
N ALA A 253 17.00 16.20 -2.50
CA ALA A 253 17.61 14.93 -2.08
C ALA A 253 17.40 13.76 -3.08
N ILE A 254 16.74 13.99 -4.22
CA ILE A 254 16.40 12.93 -5.18
C ILE A 254 17.67 12.26 -5.73
N ARG A 255 17.70 10.93 -5.60
CA ARG A 255 18.68 10.01 -6.18
C ARG A 255 18.11 9.18 -7.31
N SER A 256 16.81 8.86 -7.26
CA SER A 256 16.10 8.09 -8.28
C SER A 256 14.85 8.83 -8.72
N LEU A 257 14.75 9.13 -10.02
CA LEU A 257 13.61 9.80 -10.63
C LEU A 257 13.08 8.94 -11.78
N SER A 258 11.83 8.52 -11.70
CA SER A 258 11.10 7.85 -12.77
C SER A 258 9.87 8.66 -13.12
N LEU A 259 9.80 9.15 -14.35
CA LEU A 259 8.67 9.92 -14.85
C LEU A 259 8.08 9.20 -16.07
N SER A 260 6.77 9.04 -16.09
CA SER A 260 6.04 8.39 -17.17
C SER A 260 4.87 9.27 -17.64
N ASP A 261 4.63 9.29 -18.96
CA ASP A 261 3.41 9.84 -19.57
C ASP A 261 3.21 11.38 -19.45
N ILE A 262 4.28 12.13 -19.16
CA ILE A 262 4.25 13.59 -18.93
C ILE A 262 4.87 14.45 -20.05
N MET A 263 4.55 15.75 -20.05
CA MET A 263 5.24 16.78 -20.84
C MET A 263 6.46 17.33 -20.07
N LEU A 264 7.65 17.29 -20.67
CA LEU A 264 8.90 17.66 -19.99
C LEU A 264 9.33 19.13 -20.13
N ARG A 265 8.55 19.98 -20.82
CA ARG A 265 8.92 21.39 -21.14
C ARG A 265 9.47 22.19 -19.97
N GLU A 266 8.93 22.00 -18.77
CA GLU A 266 9.32 22.74 -17.55
C GLU A 266 10.30 21.97 -16.67
N LEU A 267 10.42 20.67 -16.87
CA LEU A 267 11.25 19.77 -16.06
C LEU A 267 12.70 19.68 -16.57
N GLU A 268 12.97 20.03 -17.84
CA GLU A 268 14.33 20.01 -18.41
C GLU A 268 15.34 20.80 -17.54
N ASN A 269 14.94 21.97 -17.05
CA ASN A 269 15.77 22.81 -16.19
C ASN A 269 15.82 22.31 -14.74
N LEU A 270 14.75 21.67 -14.25
CA LEU A 270 14.68 21.14 -12.89
C LEU A 270 15.58 19.91 -12.71
N ILE A 271 15.68 19.06 -13.74
CA ILE A 271 16.54 17.86 -13.70
C ILE A 271 18.01 18.23 -13.52
N CYS A 272 18.47 19.35 -14.11
CA CYS A 272 19.80 19.91 -13.85
C CYS A 272 20.03 20.25 -12.37
N GLY A 273 18.97 20.57 -11.64
CA GLY A 273 19.02 20.96 -10.23
C GLY A 273 19.17 19.80 -9.25
N PHE A 274 19.12 18.54 -9.70
CA PHE A 274 19.32 17.35 -8.87
C PHE A 274 20.79 16.91 -8.91
N SER A 275 21.61 17.49 -8.03
CA SER A 275 23.04 17.18 -7.96
C SER A 275 23.34 15.75 -7.50
N LEU A 276 22.43 15.13 -6.74
CA LEU A 276 22.57 13.78 -6.17
C LEU A 276 21.94 12.68 -7.05
N LEU A 277 21.48 13.02 -8.26
CA LEU A 277 20.74 12.09 -9.12
C LEU A 277 21.64 10.93 -9.60
N GLU A 278 21.29 9.71 -9.21
CA GLU A 278 21.99 8.47 -9.58
C GLU A 278 21.26 7.70 -10.69
N SER A 279 19.93 7.79 -10.74
CA SER A 279 19.10 7.08 -11.68
C SER A 279 17.99 7.98 -12.25
N LEU A 280 17.90 8.03 -13.58
CA LEU A 280 16.83 8.71 -14.31
C LEU A 280 16.15 7.75 -15.27
N THR A 281 14.83 7.56 -15.12
CA THR A 281 13.99 6.81 -16.06
C THR A 281 12.92 7.74 -16.61
N LEU A 282 12.84 7.86 -17.93
CA LEU A 282 11.80 8.58 -18.64
C LEU A 282 11.09 7.60 -19.56
N TYR A 283 9.79 7.42 -19.37
CA TYR A 283 8.97 6.50 -20.14
C TYR A 283 7.82 7.26 -20.81
N HIS A 284 7.68 7.16 -22.13
CA HIS A 284 6.58 7.79 -22.87
C HIS A 284 6.45 9.30 -22.56
N CYS A 285 7.58 10.02 -22.48
CA CYS A 285 7.58 11.46 -22.23
C CYS A 285 7.62 12.27 -23.53
N PHE A 286 6.99 13.45 -23.51
CA PHE A 286 6.74 14.27 -24.70
C PHE A 286 7.43 15.62 -24.65
N ASP A 287 7.68 16.14 -25.85
CA ASP A 287 8.25 17.47 -26.12
C ASP A 287 9.60 17.73 -25.43
N VAL A 288 10.44 16.69 -25.48
CA VAL A 288 11.82 16.78 -25.05
C VAL A 288 12.64 17.44 -26.14
N LYS A 289 13.19 18.61 -25.85
CA LYS A 289 14.11 19.34 -26.74
C LYS A 289 15.54 19.14 -26.28
N HIS A 290 15.82 19.40 -25.00
CA HIS A 290 17.16 19.35 -24.44
C HIS A 290 17.14 18.85 -22.98
N ILE A 291 17.44 17.57 -22.76
CA ILE A 291 17.72 17.09 -21.41
C ILE A 291 19.18 17.38 -21.11
N ARG A 292 19.42 18.34 -20.21
CA ARG A 292 20.73 18.54 -19.60
C ARG A 292 20.75 17.80 -18.27
N ILE A 293 21.73 16.92 -18.08
CA ILE A 293 21.94 16.22 -16.81
C ILE A 293 23.25 16.72 -16.23
N CYS A 294 23.18 17.33 -15.06
CA CYS A 294 24.32 17.97 -14.40
C CYS A 294 24.87 17.17 -13.21
N GLY A 295 24.26 16.02 -12.88
CA GLY A 295 24.68 15.17 -11.77
C GLY A 295 25.97 14.41 -12.08
N GLN A 296 26.98 14.54 -11.22
CA GLN A 296 28.24 13.80 -11.33
C GLN A 296 28.11 12.33 -10.90
N ASP A 297 27.08 12.01 -10.10
CA ASP A 297 26.84 10.69 -9.51
C ASP A 297 25.90 9.79 -10.34
N LEU A 298 25.58 10.20 -11.57
CA LEU A 298 24.63 9.51 -12.42
C LEU A 298 25.17 8.15 -12.90
N LYS A 299 24.47 7.08 -12.56
CA LYS A 299 24.83 5.69 -12.88
C LYS A 299 23.97 5.12 -14.01
N THR A 300 22.69 5.45 -14.03
CA THR A 300 21.74 4.86 -14.98
C THR A 300 20.81 5.90 -15.59
N ILE A 301 20.72 5.90 -16.92
CA ILE A 301 19.70 6.63 -17.68
C ILE A 301 18.93 5.62 -18.52
N ARG A 302 17.60 5.66 -18.44
CA ARG A 302 16.69 4.89 -19.29
C ARG A 302 15.73 5.85 -19.98
N LEU A 303 15.80 5.91 -21.31
CA LEU A 303 14.89 6.70 -22.14
C LEU A 303 14.09 5.72 -22.99
N LEU A 304 12.82 5.54 -22.64
CA LEU A 304 11.91 4.60 -23.28
C LEU A 304 10.79 5.41 -23.93
N THR A 305 10.74 5.44 -25.25
CA THR A 305 9.69 6.14 -26.01
C THR A 305 9.64 7.64 -25.72
N VAL A 306 10.77 8.35 -25.85
CA VAL A 306 10.82 9.81 -25.70
C VAL A 306 10.60 10.47 -27.06
N ILE A 307 9.55 11.29 -27.19
CA ILE A 307 9.18 11.92 -28.46
C ILE A 307 9.56 13.41 -28.43
N SER A 308 10.57 13.78 -29.21
CA SER A 308 10.93 15.19 -29.46
C SER A 308 9.95 15.82 -30.44
N SER A 309 9.49 17.04 -30.17
CA SER A 309 8.79 17.82 -31.20
C SER A 309 9.79 18.22 -32.29
N VAL A 310 9.61 17.72 -33.51
CA VAL A 310 10.32 18.23 -34.68
C VAL A 310 9.70 19.59 -34.98
N VAL A 311 10.38 20.67 -34.58
CA VAL A 311 10.05 22.01 -35.04
C VAL A 311 10.49 22.11 -36.50
N TYR A 312 9.56 21.96 -37.43
CA TYR A 312 9.77 22.46 -38.80
C TYR A 312 9.82 23.99 -38.70
N GLN A 313 11.01 24.56 -38.89
CA GLN A 313 11.15 25.97 -39.26
C GLN A 313 10.63 26.20 -40.66
#